data_AF-A0A5N8WGS9-F1
#
_entry.id   AF-A0A5N8WGS9-F1
#
_cell.length_a   1.000
_cell.length_b   1.000
_cell.length_c   1.000
_cell.angle_alpha   90.00
_cell.angle_beta   90.00
_cell.angle_gamma   90.00
#
_symmetry.space_group_name_H-M   'P 1'
#
loop_
_entity.id
_entity.type
_entity.pdbx_description
1 polymer ?
#
loop_
_entity_poly.entity_id
_entity_poly.type
_entity_poly.pdbx_seq_one_letter_code
_entity_poly.pdbx_strand_id
1 'polypeptide(L)'
;APAPAPSATPSASPSPSRTKAKKPDLYGTVVDAVDKAPDPDTRPADLPRRPESGVTSSGGHQTVMNHRGDSVTLKGEGYVLVRWQISPQYRAGALVMPAWTGLKGKLFHVASGGGRRMDDPLGDDGTTGMGGPDTGYAVLPSGTQQMWQNEYFYLDGTVTLVQNERGADYGVSVFPRTWDDVNKDVTTGPDQGAIRYGLVRDNGKDTAPVPQYLTRKTPDDAATVPQRSRV
;
A
#
# COMPACT_ATOMS: atom_id res chain seq x y z
N ALA A 1 -7.07 -55.48 -71.99
CA ALA A 1 -6.80 -54.09 -71.58
C ALA A 1 -7.13 -53.95 -70.09
N PRO A 2 -6.15 -53.71 -69.19
CA PRO A 2 -6.40 -53.54 -67.77
C PRO A 2 -6.65 -52.06 -67.39
N ALA A 3 -7.46 -51.86 -66.35
CA ALA A 3 -7.92 -50.57 -65.82
C ALA A 3 -6.84 -49.83 -64.98
N PRO A 4 -6.90 -48.49 -64.89
CA PRO A 4 -5.90 -47.71 -64.15
C PRO A 4 -6.14 -47.73 -62.63
N ALA A 5 -5.05 -47.76 -61.85
CA ALA A 5 -5.04 -47.70 -60.40
C ALA A 5 -5.21 -46.25 -59.87
N PRO A 6 -5.86 -46.03 -58.72
CA PRO A 6 -6.06 -44.69 -58.17
C PRO A 6 -4.81 -44.14 -57.44
N SER A 7 -4.60 -42.83 -57.59
CA SER A 7 -3.51 -42.03 -57.00
C SER A 7 -3.54 -41.98 -55.47
N ALA A 8 -2.37 -42.09 -54.85
CA ALA A 8 -2.15 -41.87 -53.42
C ALA A 8 -2.29 -40.39 -53.04
N THR A 9 -3.00 -40.13 -51.94
CA THR A 9 -3.24 -38.81 -51.34
C THR A 9 -2.04 -38.41 -50.46
N PRO A 10 -1.61 -37.13 -50.42
CA PRO A 10 -0.52 -36.72 -49.53
C PRO A 10 -0.97 -36.60 -48.08
N SER A 11 -0.17 -37.17 -47.17
CA SER A 11 -0.34 -37.10 -45.72
C SER A 11 -0.01 -35.70 -45.19
N ALA A 12 -0.90 -35.13 -44.38
CA ALA A 12 -0.77 -33.78 -43.85
C ALA A 12 0.31 -33.68 -42.75
N SER A 13 1.07 -32.59 -42.83
CA SER A 13 2.21 -32.18 -42.00
C SER A 13 1.86 -32.04 -40.50
N PRO A 14 2.81 -32.32 -39.56
CA PRO A 14 2.56 -32.21 -38.13
C PRO A 14 2.31 -30.74 -37.70
N SER A 15 1.25 -30.56 -36.92
CA SER A 15 0.82 -29.28 -36.36
C SER A 15 1.81 -28.78 -35.28
N PRO A 16 2.15 -27.48 -35.23
CA PRO A 16 3.00 -26.94 -34.18
C PRO A 16 2.29 -26.99 -32.83
N SER A 17 2.90 -27.65 -31.85
CA SER A 17 2.44 -27.64 -30.46
C SER A 17 2.40 -26.22 -29.94
N ARG A 18 1.21 -25.75 -29.54
CA ARG A 18 1.03 -24.47 -28.85
C ARG A 18 1.80 -24.50 -27.53
N THR A 19 2.96 -23.85 -27.50
CA THR A 19 3.61 -23.44 -26.26
C THR A 19 2.61 -22.58 -25.48
N LYS A 20 2.19 -23.04 -24.30
CA LYS A 20 1.39 -22.23 -23.37
C LYS A 20 2.19 -20.97 -23.07
N ALA A 21 1.73 -19.82 -23.57
CA ALA A 21 2.29 -18.53 -23.20
C ALA A 21 2.25 -18.42 -21.67
N LYS A 22 3.42 -18.24 -21.05
CA LYS A 22 3.55 -18.02 -19.62
C LYS A 22 2.78 -16.73 -19.32
N LYS A 23 1.73 -16.82 -18.49
CA LYS A 23 1.03 -15.60 -18.03
C LYS A 23 2.09 -14.70 -17.37
N PRO A 24 2.14 -13.40 -17.70
CA PRO A 24 3.05 -12.50 -17.01
C PRO A 24 2.76 -12.56 -15.51
N ASP A 25 3.81 -12.73 -14.70
CA ASP A 25 3.69 -12.55 -13.25
C ASP A 25 3.33 -11.07 -13.02
N LEU A 26 2.07 -10.83 -12.69
CA LEU A 26 1.57 -9.49 -12.37
C LEU A 26 2.11 -9.14 -10.99
N TYR A 27 3.19 -8.36 -10.95
CA TYR A 27 3.57 -7.63 -9.74
C TYR A 27 2.54 -6.51 -9.55
N GLY A 28 1.97 -6.45 -8.36
CA GLY A 28 0.78 -5.68 -7.98
C GLY A 28 0.55 -4.36 -8.73
N THR A 29 -0.71 -4.07 -9.04
CA THR A 29 -1.10 -2.74 -9.51
C THR A 29 -1.32 -1.81 -8.32
N VAL A 30 -1.28 -0.50 -8.56
CA VAL A 30 -1.74 0.47 -7.56
C VAL A 30 -3.22 0.20 -7.28
N VAL A 31 -3.72 0.58 -6.10
CA VAL A 31 -5.18 0.69 -5.92
C VAL A 31 -5.67 1.79 -6.85
N ASP A 32 -6.26 1.39 -7.98
CA ASP A 32 -6.60 2.30 -9.10
C ASP A 32 -7.83 3.18 -8.83
N ALA A 33 -8.56 2.95 -7.74
CA ALA A 33 -9.74 3.72 -7.33
C ALA A 33 -9.73 3.99 -5.82
N VAL A 34 -10.17 5.18 -5.40
CA VAL A 34 -10.25 5.54 -3.98
C VAL A 34 -11.18 4.59 -3.25
N ASP A 35 -10.69 3.98 -2.17
CA ASP A 35 -11.47 3.08 -1.32
C ASP A 35 -12.60 3.84 -0.63
N LYS A 36 -13.83 3.33 -0.78
CA LYS A 36 -14.95 3.76 0.07
C LYS A 36 -14.65 3.35 1.52
N ALA A 37 -15.05 4.19 2.47
CA ALA A 37 -15.09 3.77 3.88
C ALA A 37 -15.87 2.45 4.01
N PRO A 38 -15.34 1.45 4.74
CA PRO A 38 -16.13 0.31 5.17
C PRO A 38 -17.32 0.78 6.02
N ASP A 39 -18.45 0.06 5.92
CA ASP A 39 -19.55 0.30 6.85
C ASP A 39 -19.07 -0.02 8.28
N PRO A 40 -19.50 0.74 9.32
CA PRO A 40 -18.99 0.63 10.69
C PRO A 40 -18.80 -0.79 11.23
N ASP A 41 -19.83 -1.63 11.10
CA ASP A 41 -19.85 -2.98 11.65
C ASP A 41 -19.29 -4.06 10.71
N THR A 42 -18.81 -3.66 9.52
CA THR A 42 -18.25 -4.61 8.56
C THR A 42 -16.85 -5.03 8.99
N ARG A 43 -16.71 -6.30 9.37
CA ARG A 43 -15.40 -6.89 9.65
C ARG A 43 -14.52 -6.91 8.39
N PRO A 44 -13.19 -6.77 8.53
CA PRO A 44 -12.29 -6.85 7.40
C PRO A 44 -12.26 -8.29 6.85
N ALA A 45 -11.82 -8.43 5.61
CA ALA A 45 -11.40 -9.74 5.10
C ALA A 45 -10.21 -10.28 5.92
N ASP A 46 -10.03 -11.60 5.89
CA ASP A 46 -8.88 -12.23 6.56
C ASP A 46 -7.57 -11.74 5.97
N LEU A 47 -6.61 -11.36 6.82
CA LEU A 47 -5.24 -11.05 6.41
C LEU A 47 -4.48 -12.35 6.14
N PRO A 48 -4.09 -12.66 4.89
CA PRO A 48 -3.32 -13.87 4.63
C PRO A 48 -1.95 -13.81 5.31
N ARG A 49 -1.46 -14.96 5.78
CA ARG A 49 -0.09 -15.06 6.30
C ARG A 49 0.90 -15.12 5.14
N ARG A 50 1.90 -14.26 5.17
CA ARG A 50 3.07 -14.30 4.30
C ARG A 50 4.30 -14.78 5.09
N PRO A 51 5.38 -15.24 4.42
CA PRO A 51 6.62 -15.54 5.11
C PRO A 51 7.15 -14.33 5.88
N GLU A 52 7.79 -14.54 7.03
CA GLU A 52 8.34 -13.46 7.84
C GLU A 52 9.64 -13.94 8.46
N SER A 53 10.75 -13.30 8.08
CA SER A 53 12.07 -13.51 8.69
C SER A 53 12.55 -12.29 9.50
N GLY A 54 11.79 -11.20 9.43
CA GLY A 54 12.02 -9.96 10.16
C GLY A 54 12.41 -8.81 9.22
N VAL A 55 12.05 -7.59 9.64
CA VAL A 55 12.44 -6.34 8.97
C VAL A 55 13.35 -5.55 9.89
N THR A 56 14.47 -5.10 9.33
CA THR A 56 15.40 -4.15 9.96
C THR A 56 15.19 -2.76 9.39
N SER A 57 15.45 -1.74 10.19
CA SER A 57 15.25 -0.33 9.86
C SER A 57 16.52 0.47 10.17
N SER A 58 16.92 1.36 9.27
CA SER A 58 18.07 2.25 9.47
C SER A 58 17.86 3.24 10.63
N GLY A 59 16.62 3.50 11.02
CA GLY A 59 16.29 4.35 12.18
C GLY A 59 16.02 3.56 13.47
N GLY A 60 16.37 2.27 13.51
CA GLY A 60 16.17 1.42 14.69
C GLY A 60 14.77 0.80 14.76
N HIS A 61 14.37 0.36 15.95
CA HIS A 61 13.08 -0.32 16.16
C HIS A 61 11.88 0.57 15.83
N GLN A 62 12.00 1.88 16.04
CA GLN A 62 10.99 2.87 15.70
C GLN A 62 11.63 4.19 15.29
N THR A 63 11.18 4.72 14.15
CA THR A 63 11.63 5.99 13.61
C THR A 63 10.47 6.96 13.54
N VAL A 64 10.65 8.19 14.00
CA VAL A 64 9.69 9.29 13.80
C VAL A 64 10.29 10.26 12.78
N MET A 65 9.55 10.55 11.72
CA MET A 65 9.96 11.42 10.61
C MET A 65 8.99 12.61 10.53
N ASN A 66 9.46 13.80 10.89
CA ASN A 66 8.63 15.00 11.04
C ASN A 66 8.87 16.02 9.93
N HIS A 67 10.00 15.94 9.24
CA HIS A 67 10.44 16.98 8.33
C HIS A 67 10.72 16.43 6.94
N ARG A 68 10.54 17.28 5.93
CA ARG A 68 10.91 16.96 4.55
C ARG A 68 12.37 16.53 4.47
N GLY A 69 12.61 15.39 3.82
CA GLY A 69 13.94 14.82 3.68
C GLY A 69 14.32 13.82 4.77
N ASP A 70 13.56 13.76 5.88
CA ASP A 70 13.66 12.63 6.80
C ASP A 70 13.40 11.34 6.03
N SER A 71 14.19 10.30 6.29
CA SER A 71 14.04 9.04 5.58
C SER A 71 14.46 7.85 6.43
N VAL A 72 13.90 6.69 6.08
CA VAL A 72 14.24 5.41 6.70
C VAL A 72 14.33 4.34 5.62
N THR A 73 15.44 3.59 5.63
CA THR A 73 15.60 2.41 4.78
C THR A 73 15.21 1.17 5.57
N LEU A 74 14.34 0.37 4.97
CA LEU A 74 13.85 -0.89 5.49
C LEU A 74 14.44 -2.04 4.68
N LYS A 75 14.83 -3.11 5.35
CA LYS A 75 15.39 -4.31 4.72
C LYS A 75 14.95 -5.58 5.44
N GLY A 76 14.54 -6.59 4.67
CA GLY A 76 14.19 -7.91 5.17
C GLY A 76 12.89 -8.41 4.56
N GLU A 77 12.22 -9.30 5.29
CA GLU A 77 10.96 -9.92 4.88
C GLU A 77 9.97 -9.91 6.05
N GLY A 78 8.88 -9.17 5.94
CA GLY A 78 7.88 -9.04 7.01
C GLY A 78 7.03 -7.77 6.92
N TYR A 79 6.31 -7.48 8.02
CA TYR A 79 5.35 -6.39 8.06
C TYR A 79 5.94 -5.11 8.64
N VAL A 80 5.45 -3.98 8.16
CA VAL A 80 5.87 -2.63 8.58
C VAL A 80 4.63 -1.78 8.77
N LEU A 81 4.56 -1.04 9.87
CA LEU A 81 3.59 0.01 10.08
C LEU A 81 4.16 1.37 9.68
N VAL A 82 3.37 2.15 8.94
CA VAL A 82 3.50 3.60 8.81
C VAL A 82 2.31 4.23 9.53
N ARG A 83 2.56 4.96 10.62
CA ARG A 83 1.55 5.66 11.41
C ARG A 83 1.58 7.15 11.10
N TRP A 84 0.46 7.69 10.63
CA TRP A 84 0.28 9.10 10.29
C TRP A 84 0.01 9.98 11.52
N GLN A 85 0.63 11.16 11.51
CA GLN A 85 0.46 12.20 12.52
C GLN A 85 0.25 13.56 11.82
N ILE A 86 -0.98 13.82 11.38
CA ILE A 86 -1.35 15.11 10.77
C ILE A 86 -1.54 16.16 11.87
N SER A 87 -0.99 17.35 11.69
CA SER A 87 -1.01 18.43 12.69
C SER A 87 -1.60 19.74 12.14
N PRO A 88 -2.91 19.75 11.82
CA PRO A 88 -3.56 20.92 11.22
C PRO A 88 -3.58 22.13 12.16
N GLN A 89 -3.48 21.93 13.48
CA GLN A 89 -3.37 22.99 14.47
C GLN A 89 -2.11 23.87 14.32
N TYR A 90 -1.06 23.36 13.66
CA TYR A 90 0.14 24.14 13.37
C TYR A 90 0.08 24.73 11.96
N ARG A 91 -0.25 23.89 10.96
CA ARG A 91 -0.44 24.32 9.59
C ARG A 91 -1.33 23.33 8.83
N ALA A 92 -2.57 23.73 8.59
CA ALA A 92 -3.47 23.08 7.63
C ALA A 92 -3.11 23.47 6.18
N GLY A 93 -3.54 22.66 5.21
CA GLY A 93 -3.27 22.92 3.79
C GLY A 93 -3.17 21.66 2.93
N ALA A 94 -2.69 21.84 1.70
CA ALA A 94 -2.44 20.73 0.80
C ALA A 94 -1.25 19.89 1.27
N LEU A 95 -1.43 18.58 1.38
CA LEU A 95 -0.39 17.63 1.78
C LEU A 95 0.33 17.09 0.53
N VAL A 96 1.65 16.96 0.60
CA VAL A 96 2.44 16.19 -0.37
C VAL A 96 2.80 14.85 0.25
N MET A 97 2.42 13.74 -0.39
CA MET A 97 2.55 12.39 0.18
C MET A 97 4.02 11.94 0.31
N PRO A 98 4.38 11.15 1.35
CA PRO A 98 5.68 10.51 1.42
C PRO A 98 5.82 9.49 0.28
N ALA A 99 7.06 9.20 -0.10
CA ALA A 99 7.34 8.33 -1.24
C ALA A 99 8.29 7.18 -0.88
N TRP A 100 7.99 6.00 -1.42
CA TRP A 100 8.84 4.83 -1.38
C TRP A 100 9.78 4.84 -2.59
N THR A 101 11.08 4.87 -2.34
CA THR A 101 12.12 4.96 -3.36
C THR A 101 13.12 3.83 -3.26
N GLY A 102 13.83 3.57 -4.36
CA GLY A 102 14.92 2.60 -4.39
C GLY A 102 14.49 1.15 -4.17
N LEU A 103 13.23 0.79 -4.48
CA LEU A 103 12.72 -0.56 -4.24
C LEU A 103 13.54 -1.64 -4.96
N LYS A 104 14.08 -2.56 -4.17
CA LYS A 104 14.66 -3.84 -4.60
C LYS A 104 13.83 -4.95 -3.96
N GLY A 105 13.24 -5.82 -4.78
CA GLY A 105 12.27 -6.82 -4.32
C GLY A 105 10.83 -6.32 -4.45
N LYS A 106 10.02 -6.55 -3.41
CA LYS A 106 8.56 -6.35 -3.37
C LYS A 106 8.12 -5.52 -2.17
N LEU A 107 7.10 -4.69 -2.38
CA LEU A 107 6.42 -3.94 -1.33
C LEU A 107 4.92 -3.89 -1.65
N PHE A 108 4.09 -4.36 -0.73
CA PHE A 108 2.63 -4.36 -0.86
C PHE A 108 1.98 -3.54 0.24
N HIS A 109 0.93 -2.79 -0.08
CA HIS A 109 0.05 -2.15 0.89
C HIS A 109 -1.03 -3.16 1.29
N VAL A 110 -0.77 -3.89 2.38
CA VAL A 110 -1.53 -5.10 2.73
C VAL A 110 -2.78 -4.81 3.54
N ALA A 111 -2.76 -3.76 4.36
CA ALA A 111 -3.89 -3.41 5.20
C ALA A 111 -3.83 -1.95 5.67
N SER A 112 -4.95 -1.45 6.16
CA SER A 112 -5.10 -0.20 6.89
C SER A 112 -6.02 -0.41 8.08
N GLY A 113 -5.76 0.18 9.24
CA GLY A 113 -6.61 -0.05 10.41
C GLY A 113 -5.83 0.14 11.69
N GLY A 114 -6.44 -0.09 12.85
CA GLY A 114 -5.77 0.14 14.14
C GLY A 114 -5.94 1.55 14.68
N GLY A 115 -7.20 1.94 14.86
CA GLY A 115 -7.60 3.28 15.27
C GLY A 115 -8.75 3.78 14.41
N ARG A 116 -8.52 4.87 13.68
CA ARG A 116 -9.55 5.56 12.88
C ARG A 116 -9.10 5.75 11.43
N ARG A 117 -10.06 5.82 10.52
CA ARG A 117 -9.83 6.46 9.22
C ARG A 117 -9.67 7.96 9.47
N MET A 118 -8.79 8.63 8.74
CA MET A 118 -8.43 10.00 9.12
C MET A 118 -9.56 11.01 8.87
N ASP A 119 -10.54 10.69 8.04
CA ASP A 119 -11.78 11.46 7.86
C ASP A 119 -12.94 11.02 8.77
N ASP A 120 -12.70 10.10 9.70
CA ASP A 120 -13.72 9.79 10.70
C ASP A 120 -13.95 10.98 11.62
N PRO A 121 -15.23 11.28 11.95
CA PRO A 121 -15.55 12.32 12.92
C PRO A 121 -14.96 11.96 14.29
N LEU A 122 -14.41 12.94 14.99
CA LEU A 122 -13.93 12.82 16.37
C LEU A 122 -14.94 13.36 17.40
N GLY A 123 -16.02 13.94 16.90
CA GLY A 123 -17.12 14.55 17.64
C GLY A 123 -18.13 15.11 16.64
N ASP A 124 -19.12 15.83 17.14
CA ASP A 124 -20.23 16.34 16.33
C ASP A 124 -19.94 17.71 15.67
N ASP A 125 -18.76 18.27 15.92
CA ASP A 125 -18.32 19.59 15.47
C ASP A 125 -17.67 19.59 14.07
N GLY A 126 -17.60 18.43 13.42
CA GLY A 126 -16.92 18.27 12.12
C GLY A 126 -15.40 18.11 12.22
N THR A 127 -14.85 17.95 13.42
CA THR A 127 -13.43 17.64 13.62
C THR A 127 -13.13 16.19 13.22
N THR A 128 -12.00 15.99 12.54
CA THR A 128 -11.51 14.70 12.05
C THR A 128 -10.02 14.55 12.35
N GLY A 129 -9.42 13.41 12.01
CA GLY A 129 -7.96 13.25 11.99
C GLY A 129 -7.25 14.17 10.98
N MET A 130 -7.97 14.71 10.00
CA MET A 130 -7.45 15.67 9.01
C MET A 130 -7.53 17.13 9.49
N GLY A 131 -8.22 17.42 10.59
CA GLY A 131 -8.47 18.77 11.09
C GLY A 131 -9.96 19.06 11.31
N GLY A 132 -10.29 20.33 11.53
CA GLY A 132 -11.63 20.78 11.88
C GLY A 132 -11.89 22.23 11.47
N PRO A 133 -13.11 22.74 11.69
CA PRO A 133 -13.50 24.10 11.29
C PRO A 133 -12.58 25.19 11.86
N ASP A 134 -12.11 25.02 13.10
CA ASP A 134 -11.30 26.03 13.80
C ASP A 134 -9.81 26.02 13.39
N THR A 135 -9.27 24.86 13.00
CA THR A 135 -7.85 24.70 12.63
C THR A 135 -7.62 24.67 11.12
N GLY A 136 -8.69 24.54 10.33
CA GLY A 136 -8.61 24.12 8.94
C GLY A 136 -8.31 22.63 8.79
N TYR A 137 -8.28 22.17 7.53
CA TYR A 137 -8.09 20.77 7.17
C TYR A 137 -6.80 20.56 6.35
N ALA A 138 -6.13 19.44 6.59
CA ALA A 138 -5.20 18.87 5.63
C ALA A 138 -5.98 18.32 4.43
N VAL A 139 -5.48 18.60 3.23
CA VAL A 139 -6.12 18.24 1.96
C VAL A 139 -5.19 17.33 1.18
N LEU A 140 -5.68 16.15 0.83
CA LEU A 140 -4.90 15.17 0.09
C LEU A 140 -4.78 15.55 -1.40
N PRO A 141 -3.71 15.13 -2.08
CA PRO A 141 -3.66 15.19 -3.54
C PRO A 141 -4.85 14.44 -4.14
N SER A 142 -5.42 14.96 -5.23
CA SER A 142 -6.52 14.30 -5.94
C SER A 142 -6.16 12.86 -6.32
N GLY A 143 -7.10 11.93 -6.16
CA GLY A 143 -6.90 10.50 -6.43
C GLY A 143 -6.15 9.73 -5.34
N THR A 144 -5.75 10.39 -4.24
CA THR A 144 -5.08 9.71 -3.12
C THR A 144 -6.06 8.84 -2.35
N GLN A 145 -5.63 7.66 -1.95
CA GLN A 145 -6.40 6.83 -1.02
C GLN A 145 -6.60 7.58 0.28
N GLN A 146 -7.82 7.55 0.82
CA GLN A 146 -8.00 8.07 2.17
C GLN A 146 -7.20 7.20 3.15
N MET A 147 -6.39 7.84 3.99
CA MET A 147 -5.55 7.13 4.94
C MET A 147 -6.30 6.76 6.19
N TRP A 148 -5.86 5.66 6.77
CA TRP A 148 -6.03 5.36 8.17
C TRP A 148 -4.88 5.94 8.95
N GLN A 149 -5.08 6.12 10.25
CA GLN A 149 -3.98 6.53 11.11
C GLN A 149 -2.79 5.55 11.02
N ASN A 150 -3.08 4.27 10.80
CA ASN A 150 -2.11 3.20 10.73
C ASN A 150 -2.25 2.48 9.37
N GLU A 151 -1.15 2.44 8.62
CA GLU A 151 -1.04 1.81 7.30
C GLU A 151 0.00 0.70 7.33
N TYR A 152 -0.35 -0.50 6.89
CA TYR A 152 0.51 -1.68 6.96
C TYR A 152 1.00 -2.12 5.60
N PHE A 153 2.29 -2.40 5.55
CA PHE A 153 2.98 -2.86 4.36
C PHE A 153 3.66 -4.19 4.61
N TYR A 154 3.71 -5.03 3.58
CA TYR A 154 4.58 -6.21 3.57
C TYR A 154 5.77 -5.93 2.66
N LEU A 155 6.97 -6.11 3.20
CA LEU A 155 8.23 -5.97 2.49
C LEU A 155 8.84 -7.35 2.28
N ASP A 156 9.37 -7.60 1.08
CA ASP A 156 10.34 -8.65 0.79
C ASP A 156 11.46 -8.00 -0.05
N GLY A 157 12.53 -7.59 0.61
CA GLY A 157 13.67 -6.94 -0.02
C GLY A 157 14.15 -5.68 0.69
N THR A 158 14.27 -4.57 -0.02
CA THR A 158 14.78 -3.29 0.51
C THR A 158 14.09 -2.11 -0.16
N VAL A 159 13.73 -1.10 0.64
CA VAL A 159 13.09 0.13 0.16
C VAL A 159 13.38 1.28 1.13
N THR A 160 13.37 2.52 0.65
CA THR A 160 13.47 3.72 1.49
C THR A 160 12.16 4.48 1.47
N LEU A 161 11.58 4.75 2.64
CA LEU A 161 10.50 5.73 2.78
C LEU A 161 11.11 7.11 3.01
N VAL A 162 10.71 8.09 2.21
CA VAL A 162 11.14 9.48 2.33
C VAL A 162 9.95 10.36 2.67
N GLN A 163 10.10 11.17 3.71
CA GLN A 163 9.12 12.15 4.14
C GLN A 163 9.14 13.38 3.22
N ASN A 164 7.96 13.79 2.78
CA ASN A 164 7.76 14.91 1.86
C ASN A 164 6.91 16.03 2.49
N GLU A 165 6.98 16.20 3.81
CA GLU A 165 6.24 17.24 4.55
C GLU A 165 6.32 18.59 3.82
N ARG A 166 5.15 19.08 3.41
CA ARG A 166 4.99 20.34 2.69
C ARG A 166 3.52 20.72 2.64
N GLY A 167 3.24 22.01 2.83
CA GLY A 167 1.92 22.59 2.70
C GLY A 167 1.06 22.39 3.94
N ALA A 168 0.85 21.15 4.37
CA ALA A 168 0.33 20.80 5.70
C ALA A 168 1.42 20.18 6.58
N ASP A 169 1.40 20.49 7.87
CA ASP A 169 2.32 19.87 8.83
C ASP A 169 1.87 18.45 9.13
N TYR A 170 2.78 17.50 8.89
CA TYR A 170 2.56 16.11 9.28
C TYR A 170 3.86 15.37 9.56
N GLY A 171 3.77 14.39 10.45
CA GLY A 171 4.80 13.39 10.68
C GLY A 171 4.31 12.00 10.31
N VAL A 172 5.26 11.08 10.19
CA VAL A 172 5.00 9.64 10.16
C VAL A 172 5.93 8.90 11.12
N SER A 173 5.40 7.91 11.81
CA SER A 173 6.20 6.96 12.58
C SER A 173 6.28 5.63 11.84
N VAL A 174 7.47 5.04 11.75
CA VAL A 174 7.72 3.81 10.98
C VAL A 174 8.39 2.78 11.87
N PHE A 175 7.82 1.57 11.92
CA PHE A 175 8.42 0.45 12.66
C PHE A 175 7.96 -0.91 12.15
N PRO A 176 8.81 -1.96 12.25
CA PRO A 176 8.42 -3.34 11.98
C PRO A 176 7.24 -3.81 12.85
N ARG A 177 6.44 -4.72 12.33
CA ARG A 177 5.32 -5.39 13.01
C ARG A 177 5.30 -6.86 12.66
N THR A 178 4.67 -7.66 13.50
CA THR A 178 4.35 -9.06 13.20
C THR A 178 3.00 -9.18 12.48
N TRP A 179 2.73 -10.30 11.82
CA TRP A 179 1.39 -10.57 11.30
C TRP A 179 0.29 -10.48 12.39
N ASP A 180 0.55 -11.02 13.59
CA ASP A 180 -0.43 -11.05 14.69
C ASP A 180 -0.77 -9.62 15.15
N ASP A 181 0.23 -8.75 15.21
CA ASP A 181 0.06 -7.33 15.49
C ASP A 181 -0.86 -6.65 14.47
N VAL A 182 -0.62 -6.86 13.17
CA VAL A 182 -1.42 -6.26 12.10
C VAL A 182 -2.85 -6.79 12.15
N ASN A 183 -3.00 -8.11 12.24
CA ASN A 183 -4.30 -8.76 12.25
C ASN A 183 -5.16 -8.30 13.45
N LYS A 184 -4.56 -8.17 14.64
CA LYS A 184 -5.24 -7.64 15.82
C LYS A 184 -5.70 -6.19 15.61
N ASP A 185 -4.86 -5.35 15.03
CA ASP A 185 -5.18 -3.93 14.88
C ASP A 185 -6.33 -3.71 13.88
N VAL A 186 -6.31 -4.40 12.74
CA VAL A 186 -7.37 -4.25 11.72
C VAL A 186 -8.70 -4.89 12.14
N THR A 187 -8.67 -5.87 13.05
CA THR A 187 -9.86 -6.49 13.64
C THR A 187 -10.36 -5.78 14.91
N THR A 188 -9.70 -4.70 15.34
CA THR A 188 -10.24 -3.81 16.37
C THR A 188 -11.33 -2.95 15.75
N GLY A 189 -12.53 -2.93 16.34
CA GLY A 189 -13.72 -2.32 15.75
C GLY A 189 -14.63 -1.59 16.74
N PRO A 190 -15.92 -1.43 16.40
CA PRO A 190 -16.89 -0.64 17.18
C PRO A 190 -17.07 -1.05 18.64
N ASP A 191 -17.11 -2.35 18.91
CA ASP A 191 -17.24 -2.88 20.27
C ASP A 191 -16.03 -2.51 21.17
N GLN A 192 -14.93 -2.07 20.57
CA GLN A 192 -13.71 -1.64 21.23
C GLN A 192 -13.48 -0.11 21.15
N GLY A 193 -14.50 0.66 20.76
CA GLY A 193 -14.49 2.12 20.79
C GLY A 193 -13.92 2.79 19.52
N ALA A 194 -13.67 2.04 18.45
CA ALA A 194 -13.43 2.62 17.12
C ALA A 194 -14.77 2.95 16.45
N ILE A 195 -14.78 3.79 15.40
CA ILE A 195 -15.99 3.98 14.58
C ILE A 195 -16.23 2.76 13.67
N ARG A 196 -15.17 2.04 13.32
CA ARG A 196 -15.21 0.95 12.35
C ARG A 196 -13.98 0.05 12.47
N TYR A 197 -14.10 -1.15 11.92
CA TYR A 197 -12.94 -2.02 11.68
C TYR A 197 -12.05 -1.49 10.57
N GLY A 198 -10.80 -1.96 10.52
CA GLY A 198 -9.88 -1.69 9.42
C GLY A 198 -10.27 -2.33 8.07
N LEU A 199 -9.35 -2.29 7.12
CA LEU A 199 -9.46 -2.86 5.79
C LEU A 199 -8.23 -3.72 5.47
N VAL A 200 -8.45 -4.90 4.92
CA VAL A 200 -7.39 -5.75 4.35
C VAL A 200 -7.47 -5.65 2.82
N ARG A 201 -6.31 -5.38 2.20
CA ARG A 201 -6.13 -5.34 0.74
C ARG A 201 -5.34 -6.54 0.22
N ASP A 202 -4.67 -7.24 1.11
CA ASP A 202 -3.83 -8.37 0.74
C ASP A 202 -4.69 -9.56 0.26
N ASN A 203 -4.21 -10.21 -0.79
CA ASN A 203 -4.79 -11.42 -1.36
C ASN A 203 -3.85 -12.63 -1.20
N GLY A 204 -2.75 -12.48 -0.47
CA GLY A 204 -1.74 -13.50 -0.22
C GLY A 204 -0.88 -13.83 -1.45
N LYS A 205 -1.02 -13.04 -2.53
CA LYS A 205 -0.32 -13.22 -3.80
C LYS A 205 0.46 -11.96 -4.14
N ASP A 206 1.37 -12.06 -5.10
CA ASP A 206 2.14 -10.90 -5.57
C ASP A 206 1.31 -9.89 -6.37
N THR A 207 0.02 -10.15 -6.51
CA THR A 207 -1.00 -9.25 -7.07
C THR A 207 -1.66 -8.36 -6.03
N ALA A 208 -1.21 -8.36 -4.77
CA ALA A 208 -1.68 -7.42 -3.77
C ALA A 208 -1.34 -5.98 -4.18
N PRO A 209 -2.12 -4.97 -3.77
CA PRO A 209 -1.85 -3.61 -4.19
C PRO A 209 -0.50 -3.08 -3.72
N VAL A 210 0.11 -2.21 -4.51
CA VAL A 210 1.33 -1.48 -4.14
C VAL A 210 0.99 -0.06 -3.66
N PRO A 211 1.86 0.60 -2.87
CA PRO A 211 1.67 2.01 -2.50
C PRO A 211 1.53 2.91 -3.73
N GLN A 212 0.78 4.01 -3.62
CA GLN A 212 0.58 4.96 -4.73
C GLN A 212 1.88 5.68 -5.15
N TYR A 213 2.77 5.99 -4.20
CA TYR A 213 4.00 6.72 -4.47
C TYR A 213 5.20 5.78 -4.29
N LEU A 214 5.37 4.84 -5.22
CA LEU A 214 6.44 3.85 -5.19
C LEU A 214 7.23 3.81 -6.50
N THR A 215 8.56 3.73 -6.39
CA THR A 215 9.45 3.54 -7.52
C THR A 215 10.67 2.68 -7.17
N ARG A 216 11.22 2.02 -8.20
CA ARG A 216 12.53 1.34 -8.11
C ARG A 216 13.71 2.30 -8.17
N LYS A 217 13.49 3.53 -8.66
CA LYS A 217 14.55 4.55 -8.77
C LYS A 217 14.76 5.26 -7.43
N THR A 218 15.91 5.88 -7.26
CA THR A 218 16.19 6.82 -6.17
C THR A 218 16.35 8.21 -6.78
N PRO A 219 15.26 8.97 -6.99
CA PRO A 219 15.35 10.32 -7.53
C PRO A 219 16.00 11.28 -6.52
N ASP A 220 16.58 12.37 -7.01
CA ASP A 220 17.15 13.42 -6.15
C ASP A 220 16.08 14.13 -5.29
N ASP A 221 14.85 14.24 -5.82
CA ASP A 221 13.68 14.74 -5.08
C ASP A 221 12.57 13.68 -5.05
N ALA A 222 12.37 13.07 -3.88
CA ALA A 222 11.36 12.05 -3.66
C ALA A 222 9.92 12.56 -3.86
N ALA A 223 9.68 13.87 -3.76
CA ALA A 223 8.37 14.46 -4.01
C ALA A 223 7.97 14.41 -5.51
N THR A 224 8.90 14.08 -6.41
CA THR A 224 8.64 13.92 -7.85
C THR A 224 8.15 12.52 -8.23
N VAL A 225 8.11 11.57 -7.29
CA VAL A 225 7.59 10.23 -7.55
C VAL A 225 6.11 10.31 -7.93
N PRO A 226 5.70 9.75 -9.09
CA PRO A 226 4.31 9.83 -9.52
C PRO A 226 3.40 8.98 -8.63
N GLN A 227 2.19 9.48 -8.39
CA GLN A 227 1.11 8.81 -7.63
C GLN A 227 0.63 7.48 -8.25
N ARG A 228 0.96 7.22 -9.51
CA ARG A 228 0.66 5.95 -10.17
C ARG A 228 1.95 5.16 -10.28
N SER A 229 2.29 4.43 -9.23
CA SER A 229 3.44 3.52 -9.22
C SER A 229 3.46 2.63 -10.45
N ARG A 230 4.66 2.50 -11.02
CA ARG A 230 4.98 1.58 -12.13
C ARG A 230 6.27 0.88 -11.76
N VAL A 231 6.16 -0.38 -11.33
CA VAL A 231 7.25 -1.14 -10.69
C VAL A 231 7.32 -2.57 -11.16
#